data_AF-A0A4Y6I659-F1
#
_entry.id   AF-A0A4Y6I659-F1
#
_cell.length_a   1.000
_cell.length_b   1.000
_cell.length_c   1.000
_cell.angle_alpha   90.00
_cell.angle_beta   90.00
_cell.angle_gamma   90.00
#
_symmetry.space_group_name_H-M   'P 1'
#
loop_
_entity.id
_entity.type
_entity.pdbx_description
1 polymer ?
#
loop_
_entity_poly.entity_id
_entity_poly.type
_entity_poly.pdbx_seq_one_letter_code
_entity_poly.pdbx_strand_id
1 'polypeptide(L)'
;MNKLNQQISNKFKIFNKKLAFNIFKIAFILWIITTLLISGTILPWKIIIPNSNYELPIVARIVISVLSPIIIFSWFSILVWKNKVSIYKFANFIFITGVFATLFWIPTTSSTTETTSNGEISSYSINWILFKLDVLVVFIIYAALYFTSLVLLNSQTLAILRSKFKKEQKSFLENSNSQNDVENQSNQQIDI
;
A
#
# COMPACT_ATOMS: atom_id res chain seq x y z
N MET A 1 -23.85 30.22 15.87
CA MET A 1 -23.28 28.90 16.21
C MET A 1 -22.17 29.12 17.25
N ASN A 2 -22.28 28.54 18.46
CA ASN A 2 -21.45 28.88 19.61
C ASN A 2 -19.97 28.52 19.40
N LYS A 3 -19.02 29.41 19.75
CA LYS A 3 -17.56 29.17 19.63
C LYS A 3 -17.12 27.86 20.30
N LEU A 4 -17.79 27.48 21.39
CA LEU A 4 -17.58 26.23 22.12
C LEU A 4 -17.88 24.99 21.25
N ASN A 5 -19.00 24.99 20.52
CA ASN A 5 -19.39 23.86 19.66
C ASN A 5 -18.43 23.70 18.47
N GLN A 6 -17.89 24.80 17.93
CA GLN A 6 -16.84 24.76 16.91
C GLN A 6 -15.53 24.16 17.43
N GLN A 7 -15.12 24.51 18.65
CA GLN A 7 -13.90 23.96 19.26
C GLN A 7 -14.02 22.46 19.55
N ILE A 8 -15.16 22.00 20.07
CA ILE A 8 -15.41 20.57 20.35
C ILE A 8 -15.38 19.76 19.05
N SER A 9 -16.10 20.22 18.01
CA SER A 9 -16.11 19.58 16.68
C SER A 9 -14.71 19.45 16.08
N ASN A 10 -13.90 20.52 16.18
CA ASN A 10 -12.52 20.51 15.68
C ASN A 10 -11.63 19.52 16.45
N LYS A 11 -11.73 19.46 17.79
CA LYS A 11 -10.98 18.49 18.60
C LYS A 11 -11.34 17.04 18.25
N PHE A 12 -12.63 16.73 18.10
CA PHE A 12 -13.08 15.39 17.67
C PHE A 12 -12.56 15.02 16.28
N LYS A 13 -12.56 15.96 15.33
CA LYS A 13 -12.05 15.73 13.97
C LYS A 13 -10.54 15.43 13.96
N ILE A 14 -9.77 16.12 14.80
CA ILE A 14 -8.33 15.90 14.97
C ILE A 14 -8.09 14.54 15.65
N PHE A 15 -8.83 14.22 16.70
CA PHE A 15 -8.74 12.94 17.40
C PHE A 15 -8.99 11.76 16.45
N ASN A 16 -10.09 11.79 15.68
CA ASN A 16 -10.42 10.74 14.71
C ASN A 16 -9.37 10.63 13.59
N LYS A 17 -8.73 11.74 13.21
CA LYS A 17 -7.62 11.72 12.24
C LYS A 17 -6.37 11.05 12.83
N LYS A 18 -6.05 11.31 14.09
CA LYS A 18 -4.90 10.71 14.80
C LYS A 18 -5.13 9.22 15.05
N LEU A 19 -6.33 8.84 15.47
CA LEU A 19 -6.69 7.43 15.72
C LEU A 19 -6.59 6.58 14.45
N ALA A 20 -7.19 7.02 13.34
CA ALA A 20 -7.14 6.30 12.07
C ALA A 20 -5.70 6.11 11.55
N PHE A 21 -4.84 7.12 11.72
CA PHE A 21 -3.43 7.03 11.35
C PHE A 21 -2.64 6.07 12.24
N ASN A 22 -2.93 6.04 13.54
CA ASN A 22 -2.28 5.12 14.48
C ASN A 22 -2.69 3.67 14.19
N ILE A 23 -3.99 3.41 13.96
CA ILE A 23 -4.48 2.08 13.57
C ILE A 23 -3.79 1.63 12.28
N PHE A 24 -3.71 2.50 11.27
CA PHE A 24 -3.01 2.20 10.02
C PHE A 24 -1.54 1.84 10.27
N LYS A 25 -0.83 2.62 11.10
CA LYS A 25 0.58 2.34 11.42
C LYS A 25 0.77 0.97 12.08
N ILE A 26 -0.07 0.66 13.07
CA ILE A 26 0.00 -0.63 13.77
C ILE A 26 -0.27 -1.77 12.78
N ALA A 27 -1.33 -1.65 11.97
CA ALA A 27 -1.67 -2.64 10.95
C ALA A 27 -0.53 -2.82 9.93
N PHE A 28 0.11 -1.72 9.51
CA PHE A 28 1.23 -1.76 8.58
C PHE A 28 2.46 -2.46 9.16
N ILE A 29 2.81 -2.17 10.42
CA ILE A 29 3.93 -2.82 11.10
C ILE A 29 3.66 -4.31 11.28
N LEU A 30 2.47 -4.67 11.76
CA LEU A 30 2.05 -6.07 11.88
C LEU A 30 2.10 -6.78 10.53
N TRP A 31 1.64 -6.11 9.48
CA TRP A 31 1.66 -6.63 8.13
C TRP A 31 3.11 -6.88 7.65
N ILE A 32 4.03 -5.92 7.78
CA ILE A 32 5.45 -6.10 7.43
C ILE A 32 6.03 -7.31 8.17
N ILE A 33 5.88 -7.33 9.50
CA ILE A 33 6.41 -8.40 10.36
C ILE A 33 5.87 -9.75 9.89
N THR A 34 4.56 -9.85 9.65
CA THR A 34 3.90 -11.08 9.19
C THR A 34 4.43 -11.54 7.84
N THR A 35 4.60 -10.64 6.87
CA THR A 35 5.17 -11.01 5.56
C THR A 35 6.63 -11.41 5.64
N LEU A 36 7.45 -10.73 6.45
CA LEU A 36 8.85 -11.11 6.65
C LEU A 36 8.96 -12.52 7.24
N LEU A 37 8.13 -12.77 8.26
CA LEU A 37 7.98 -14.05 8.94
C LEU A 37 7.56 -15.16 7.97
N ILE A 38 6.47 -14.99 7.22
CA ILE A 38 5.95 -16.00 6.29
C ILE A 38 6.92 -16.26 5.12
N SER A 39 7.69 -15.26 4.68
CA SER A 39 8.59 -15.43 3.54
C SER A 39 9.72 -16.43 3.79
N GLY A 40 10.08 -16.69 5.05
CA GLY A 40 11.16 -17.59 5.44
C GLY A 40 12.56 -17.15 4.99
N THR A 41 12.69 -16.00 4.30
CA THR A 41 13.92 -15.64 3.57
C THR A 41 14.91 -14.89 4.44
N ILE A 42 14.43 -13.97 5.27
CA ILE A 42 15.26 -13.18 6.20
C ILE A 42 15.28 -13.84 7.58
N LEU A 43 14.13 -14.35 8.01
CA LEU A 43 13.94 -15.08 9.25
C LEU A 43 13.41 -16.47 8.90
N PRO A 44 14.24 -17.52 8.93
CA PRO A 44 13.78 -18.86 8.61
C PRO A 44 12.75 -19.34 9.64
N TRP A 45 11.70 -20.02 9.15
CA TRP A 45 10.55 -20.43 9.98
C TRP A 45 10.93 -21.32 11.15
N LYS A 46 12.05 -22.05 11.02
CA LYS A 46 12.66 -22.88 12.07
C LYS A 46 12.99 -22.11 13.36
N ILE A 47 13.12 -20.79 13.31
CA ILE A 47 13.34 -19.94 14.50
C ILE A 47 12.10 -19.94 15.41
N ILE A 48 10.90 -20.03 14.82
CA ILE A 48 9.63 -19.99 15.56
C ILE A 48 9.09 -21.39 15.79
N ILE A 49 9.14 -22.23 14.77
CA ILE A 49 8.69 -23.63 14.84
C ILE A 49 9.91 -24.52 14.60
N PRO A 50 10.55 -25.01 15.67
CA PRO A 50 11.65 -25.95 15.55
C PRO A 50 11.19 -27.17 14.72
N ASN A 51 11.97 -27.57 13.72
CA ASN A 51 11.69 -28.63 12.73
C ASN A 51 10.80 -28.26 11.54
N SER A 52 10.43 -26.99 11.37
CA SER A 52 9.81 -26.56 10.12
C SER A 52 10.84 -26.09 9.10
N ASN A 53 10.94 -26.80 7.97
CA ASN A 53 11.67 -26.38 6.77
C ASN A 53 10.72 -25.66 5.79
N TYR A 54 9.75 -24.93 6.32
CA TYR A 54 8.81 -24.20 5.48
C TYR A 54 9.52 -23.03 4.79
N GLU A 55 9.55 -23.08 3.47
CA GLU A 55 9.94 -21.99 2.61
C GLU A 55 8.81 -21.68 1.65
N LEU A 56 8.49 -20.39 1.52
CA LEU A 56 7.45 -19.96 0.61
C LEU A 56 7.91 -20.20 -0.84
N PRO A 57 7.12 -20.86 -1.70
CA PRO A 57 7.47 -21.06 -3.10
C PRO A 57 7.79 -19.72 -3.78
N ILE A 58 8.75 -19.71 -4.71
CA ILE A 58 9.21 -18.50 -5.40
C ILE A 58 8.03 -17.72 -6.02
N VAL A 59 7.09 -18.43 -6.64
CA VAL A 59 5.89 -17.81 -7.24
C VAL A 59 5.03 -17.09 -6.19
N ALA A 60 4.80 -17.73 -5.04
CA ALA A 60 4.03 -17.13 -3.96
C ALA A 60 4.74 -15.92 -3.35
N ARG A 61 6.09 -15.95 -3.28
CA ARG A 61 6.90 -14.78 -2.90
C ARG A 61 6.66 -13.62 -3.84
N ILE A 62 6.79 -13.83 -5.16
CA ILE A 62 6.55 -12.80 -6.17
C ILE A 62 5.14 -12.21 -6.03
N VAL A 63 4.12 -13.07 -5.91
CA VAL A 63 2.72 -12.64 -5.79
C VAL A 63 2.51 -11.76 -4.55
N ILE A 64 2.99 -12.17 -3.37
CA ILE A 64 2.84 -11.39 -2.14
C ILE A 64 3.61 -10.08 -2.23
N SER A 65 4.82 -10.10 -2.79
CA SER A 65 5.68 -8.94 -2.89
C SER A 65 5.21 -7.93 -3.94
N VAL A 66 4.38 -8.33 -4.92
CA VAL A 66 3.69 -7.41 -5.85
C VAL A 66 2.34 -6.93 -5.30
N LEU A 67 1.49 -7.86 -4.82
CA LEU A 67 0.12 -7.52 -4.42
C LEU A 67 0.07 -6.66 -3.16
N SER A 68 0.95 -6.93 -2.20
CA SER A 68 0.81 -6.26 -0.92
C SER A 68 1.22 -4.78 -0.95
N PRO A 69 2.28 -4.34 -1.65
CA PRO A 69 2.50 -2.91 -1.87
C PRO A 69 1.33 -2.23 -2.58
N ILE A 70 0.66 -2.90 -3.53
CA ILE A 70 -0.51 -2.35 -4.24
C ILE A 70 -1.66 -2.08 -3.25
N ILE A 71 -1.99 -3.06 -2.41
CA ILE A 71 -3.06 -2.92 -1.40
C ILE A 71 -2.74 -1.77 -0.45
N ILE A 72 -1.51 -1.71 0.02
CA ILE A 72 -1.07 -0.72 1.00
C ILE A 72 -1.01 0.69 0.36
N PHE A 73 -0.48 0.82 -0.85
CA PHE A 73 -0.47 2.09 -1.57
C PHE A 73 -1.86 2.58 -1.89
N SER A 74 -2.78 1.69 -2.24
CA SER A 74 -4.20 2.04 -2.43
C SER A 74 -4.80 2.59 -1.13
N TRP A 75 -4.58 1.91 0.00
CA TRP A 75 -5.08 2.36 1.30
C TRP A 75 -4.47 3.70 1.73
N PHE A 76 -3.15 3.86 1.58
CA PHE A 76 -2.45 5.09 1.96
C PHE A 76 -2.82 6.26 1.04
N SER A 77 -3.07 5.99 -0.25
CA SER A 77 -3.59 6.96 -1.22
C SER A 77 -4.98 7.45 -0.81
N ILE A 78 -5.86 6.56 -0.33
CA ILE A 78 -7.18 6.95 0.20
C ILE A 78 -7.03 7.86 1.43
N LEU A 79 -6.09 7.55 2.34
CA LEU A 79 -5.82 8.38 3.52
C LEU A 79 -5.27 9.76 3.14
N VAL A 80 -4.39 9.82 2.15
CA VAL A 80 -3.93 11.09 1.56
C VAL A 80 -5.10 11.81 0.92
N TRP A 81 -5.91 11.16 0.09
CA TRP A 81 -7.09 11.77 -0.57
C TRP A 81 -8.06 12.37 0.44
N LYS A 82 -8.33 11.68 1.55
CA LYS A 82 -9.17 12.17 2.67
C LYS A 82 -8.49 13.23 3.55
N ASN A 83 -7.31 13.71 3.18
CA ASN A 83 -6.49 14.68 3.91
C ASN A 83 -6.17 14.25 5.36
N LYS A 84 -6.15 12.93 5.61
CA LYS A 84 -5.82 12.33 6.90
C LYS A 84 -4.30 12.20 7.08
N VAL A 85 -3.54 12.21 5.98
CA VAL A 85 -2.08 12.11 5.96
C VAL A 85 -1.51 13.20 5.05
N SER A 86 -0.33 13.73 5.37
CA SER A 86 0.38 14.68 4.50
C SER A 86 1.10 13.96 3.37
N ILE A 87 1.25 14.63 2.23
CA ILE A 87 1.96 14.08 1.07
C ILE A 87 3.40 13.67 1.42
N TYR A 88 4.13 14.46 2.21
CA TYR A 88 5.49 14.09 2.63
C TYR A 88 5.54 12.76 3.39
N LYS A 89 4.52 12.48 4.22
CA LYS A 89 4.41 11.19 4.90
C LYS A 89 4.08 10.07 3.92
N PHE A 90 3.33 10.34 2.86
CA PHE A 90 3.07 9.42 1.76
C PHE A 90 4.32 9.09 0.94
N ALA A 91 5.11 10.09 0.58
CA ALA A 91 6.39 9.88 -0.11
C ALA A 91 7.36 9.05 0.74
N ASN A 92 7.56 9.41 2.01
CA ASN A 92 8.40 8.62 2.92
C ASN A 92 7.91 7.19 3.08
N PHE A 93 6.59 7.00 3.05
CA PHE A 93 5.99 5.68 3.11
C PHE A 93 6.27 4.86 1.85
N ILE A 94 6.13 5.44 0.65
CA ILE A 94 6.53 4.80 -0.62
C ILE A 94 7.99 4.34 -0.55
N PHE A 95 8.87 5.21 -0.05
CA PHE A 95 10.28 4.89 0.09
C PHE A 95 10.50 3.69 1.02
N ILE A 96 9.93 3.71 2.24
CA ILE A 96 10.06 2.62 3.21
C ILE A 96 9.51 1.30 2.63
N THR A 97 8.31 1.34 2.03
CA THR A 97 7.73 0.15 1.39
C THR A 97 8.60 -0.36 0.25
N GLY A 98 9.22 0.53 -0.53
CA GLY A 98 10.15 0.15 -1.59
C GLY A 98 11.40 -0.56 -1.07
N VAL A 99 12.00 -0.05 0.00
CA VAL A 99 13.11 -0.74 0.69
C VAL A 99 12.68 -2.13 1.14
N PHE A 100 11.52 -2.27 1.80
CA PHE A 100 11.03 -3.58 2.21
C PHE A 100 10.75 -4.51 1.03
N ALA A 101 10.14 -4.01 -0.04
CA ALA A 101 9.92 -4.78 -1.25
C ALA A 101 11.24 -5.31 -1.82
N THR A 102 12.29 -4.49 -1.89
CA THR A 102 13.61 -4.94 -2.37
C THR A 102 14.21 -6.06 -1.50
N LEU A 103 13.96 -6.08 -0.19
CA LEU A 103 14.42 -7.16 0.69
C LEU A 103 13.76 -8.50 0.37
N PHE A 104 12.49 -8.50 -0.05
CA PHE A 104 11.83 -9.74 -0.49
C PHE A 104 12.39 -10.27 -1.81
N TRP A 105 13.06 -9.42 -2.59
CA TRP A 105 13.69 -9.81 -3.85
C TRP A 105 15.13 -10.33 -3.69
N ILE A 106 15.66 -10.37 -2.47
CA ILE A 106 17.02 -10.89 -2.22
C ILE A 106 17.09 -12.37 -2.67
N PRO A 107 18.14 -12.73 -3.44
CA PRO A 107 18.33 -14.10 -3.89
C PRO A 107 18.60 -15.04 -2.71
N THR A 108 18.18 -16.30 -2.83
CA THR A 108 18.45 -17.32 -1.82
C THR A 108 19.68 -18.12 -2.18
N THR A 109 20.35 -18.67 -1.18
CA THR A 109 21.48 -19.59 -1.38
C THR A 109 21.02 -21.02 -1.15
N SER A 110 21.24 -21.90 -2.13
CA SER A 110 21.09 -23.34 -1.94
C SER A 110 22.46 -24.00 -1.81
N SER A 111 22.59 -24.94 -0.87
CA SER A 111 23.73 -25.84 -0.79
C SER A 111 23.33 -27.20 -1.32
N THR A 112 24.08 -27.74 -2.27
CA THR A 112 23.94 -29.12 -2.73
C THR A 112 25.16 -29.88 -2.23
N THR A 113 24.92 -30.81 -1.32
CA THR A 113 25.96 -31.73 -0.83
C THR A 113 25.92 -32.98 -1.70
N GLU A 114 26.96 -33.17 -2.49
CA GLU A 114 27.15 -34.41 -3.25
C GLU A 114 28.14 -35.30 -2.51
N THR A 115 27.70 -36.50 -2.16
CA THR A 115 28.58 -37.52 -1.57
C THR A 115 29.35 -38.18 -2.71
N THR A 116 30.62 -37.84 -2.84
CA THR A 116 31.52 -38.50 -3.81
C THR A 116 32.37 -39.55 -3.10
N SER A 117 32.98 -40.45 -3.87
CA SER A 117 33.87 -41.51 -3.36
C SER A 117 35.06 -40.99 -2.53
N ASN A 118 35.37 -39.69 -2.63
CA ASN A 118 36.48 -39.01 -1.96
C ASN A 118 36.03 -38.10 -0.79
N GLY A 119 34.75 -38.15 -0.40
CA GLY A 119 34.18 -37.33 0.68
C GLY A 119 32.98 -36.49 0.26
N GLU A 120 32.46 -35.71 1.19
CA GLU A 120 31.35 -34.77 0.96
C GLU A 120 31.87 -33.49 0.32
N ILE A 121 31.35 -33.15 -0.87
CA ILE A 121 31.60 -31.87 -1.52
C ILE A 121 30.33 -31.04 -1.43
N SER A 122 30.42 -29.90 -0.72
CA SER A 122 29.34 -28.92 -0.66
C SER A 122 29.53 -27.90 -1.78
N SER A 123 28.60 -27.87 -2.73
CA SER A 123 28.51 -26.80 -3.73
C SER A 123 27.46 -25.78 -3.30
N TYR A 124 27.73 -24.50 -3.52
CA TYR A 124 26.81 -23.40 -3.21
C TYR A 124 26.36 -22.74 -4.50
N SER A 125 25.04 -22.60 -4.66
CA SER A 125 24.43 -21.90 -5.79
C SER A 125 23.53 -20.76 -5.31
N ILE A 126 23.55 -19.65 -6.06
CA ILE A 126 22.71 -18.48 -5.82
C ILE A 126 21.47 -18.59 -6.70
N ASN A 127 20.31 -18.65 -6.07
CA ASN A 127 19.02 -18.70 -6.74
C ASN A 127 18.40 -17.31 -6.77
N TRP A 128 18.47 -16.69 -7.94
CA TRP A 128 17.73 -15.47 -8.25
C TRP A 128 16.24 -15.79 -8.41
N ILE A 129 15.38 -14.82 -8.12
CA ILE A 129 13.92 -15.03 -8.18
C ILE A 129 13.45 -15.05 -9.63
N LEU A 130 13.95 -14.12 -10.45
CA LEU A 130 13.50 -13.96 -11.83
C LEU A 130 14.68 -13.80 -12.80
N PHE A 131 15.60 -12.89 -12.50
CA PHE A 131 16.80 -12.67 -13.30
C PHE A 131 17.91 -12.07 -12.43
N LYS A 132 19.15 -12.17 -12.89
CA LYS A 132 20.28 -11.52 -12.23
C LYS A 132 20.03 -10.01 -12.16
N LEU A 133 20.19 -9.40 -10.99
CA LEU A 133 19.92 -7.97 -10.73
C LEU A 133 18.44 -7.58 -10.64
N ASP A 134 17.53 -8.53 -10.43
CA ASP A 134 16.10 -8.24 -10.16
C ASP A 134 15.90 -7.27 -8.98
N VAL A 135 16.69 -7.39 -7.91
CA VAL A 135 16.72 -6.44 -6.78
C VAL A 135 16.92 -4.99 -7.25
N LEU A 136 17.83 -4.76 -8.21
CA LEU A 136 18.14 -3.42 -8.74
C LEU A 136 16.98 -2.87 -9.57
N VAL A 137 16.33 -3.72 -10.37
CA VAL A 137 15.13 -3.32 -11.13
C VAL A 137 14.00 -2.91 -10.18
N VAL A 138 13.75 -3.71 -9.14
CA VAL A 138 12.72 -3.38 -8.13
C VAL A 138 13.07 -2.07 -7.43
N PHE A 139 14.33 -1.86 -7.04
CA PHE A 139 14.78 -0.63 -6.42
C PHE A 139 14.52 0.61 -7.30
N ILE A 140 14.86 0.53 -8.59
CA ILE A 140 14.64 1.63 -9.54
C ILE A 140 13.15 1.96 -9.68
N ILE A 141 12.28 0.95 -9.77
CA ILE A 141 10.82 1.15 -9.85
C ILE A 141 10.31 1.93 -8.63
N TYR A 142 10.72 1.54 -7.42
CA TYR A 142 10.27 2.23 -6.20
C TYR A 142 10.90 3.62 -6.04
N ALA A 143 12.16 3.80 -6.45
CA ALA A 143 12.79 5.11 -6.49
C ALA A 143 12.05 6.05 -7.45
N ALA A 144 11.69 5.58 -8.64
CA ALA A 144 10.88 6.35 -9.58
C ALA A 144 9.53 6.74 -8.97
N LEU A 145 8.80 5.79 -8.38
CA LEU A 145 7.52 6.07 -7.69
C LEU A 145 7.68 7.11 -6.58
N TYR A 146 8.76 7.06 -5.81
CA TYR A 146 9.06 8.04 -4.77
C TYR A 146 9.20 9.45 -5.36
N PHE A 147 10.07 9.63 -6.36
CA PHE A 147 10.27 10.95 -7.00
C PHE A 147 9.00 11.44 -7.70
N THR A 148 8.28 10.56 -8.41
CA THR A 148 7.00 10.88 -9.03
C THR A 148 5.98 11.33 -7.98
N SER A 149 5.95 10.70 -6.80
CA SER A 149 5.04 11.10 -5.72
C SER A 149 5.32 12.52 -5.20
N LEU A 150 6.59 12.94 -5.17
CA LEU A 150 6.96 14.30 -4.75
C LEU A 150 6.53 15.34 -5.78
N VAL A 151 6.66 15.03 -7.07
CA VAL A 151 6.32 15.95 -8.17
C VAL A 151 4.81 16.04 -8.39
N LEU A 152 4.12 14.90 -8.54
CA LEU A 152 2.69 14.86 -8.88
C LEU A 152 1.80 15.25 -7.70
N LEU A 153 2.16 14.84 -6.48
CA LEU A 153 1.30 15.03 -5.31
C LEU A 153 1.64 16.32 -4.56
N ASN A 154 2.09 17.37 -5.22
CA ASN A 154 2.24 18.66 -4.54
C ASN A 154 0.90 19.08 -3.89
N SER A 155 0.97 19.64 -2.69
CA SER A 155 -0.19 20.03 -1.87
C SER A 155 -1.14 20.95 -2.63
N GLN A 156 -0.60 21.81 -3.51
CA GLN A 156 -1.36 22.69 -4.38
C GLN A 156 -2.12 21.93 -5.46
N THR A 157 -1.46 21.03 -6.20
CA THR A 157 -2.07 20.20 -7.24
C THR A 157 -3.18 19.32 -6.67
N LEU A 158 -2.95 18.72 -5.50
CA LEU A 158 -3.94 17.88 -4.81
C LEU A 158 -5.16 18.68 -4.33
N ALA A 159 -4.96 19.92 -3.87
CA ALA A 159 -6.04 20.81 -3.49
C ALA A 159 -6.90 21.21 -4.70
N ILE A 160 -6.25 21.51 -5.84
CA ILE A 160 -6.93 21.82 -7.10
C ILE A 160 -7.75 20.61 -7.57
N LEU A 161 -7.17 19.40 -7.62
CA LEU A 161 -7.91 18.19 -8.02
C LEU A 161 -9.13 17.95 -7.14
N ARG A 162 -8.99 18.03 -5.82
CA ARG A 162 -10.14 17.88 -4.90
C ARG A 162 -11.22 18.92 -5.12
N SER A 163 -10.84 20.16 -5.44
CA SER A 163 -11.79 21.24 -5.68
C SER A 163 -12.60 20.99 -6.96
N LYS A 164 -11.95 20.54 -8.04
CA LYS A 164 -12.61 20.15 -9.29
C LYS A 164 -13.57 18.99 -9.07
N PHE A 165 -13.11 17.93 -8.39
CA PHE A 165 -13.93 16.76 -8.11
C PHE A 165 -15.17 17.08 -7.26
N LYS A 166 -15.04 17.97 -6.27
CA LYS A 166 -16.20 18.44 -5.47
C LYS A 166 -17.19 19.26 -6.29
N LYS A 167 -16.70 20.06 -7.24
CA LYS A 167 -17.54 20.88 -8.11
C LYS A 167 -18.35 19.99 -9.05
N GLU A 168 -17.69 19.01 -9.67
CA GLU A 168 -18.33 18.02 -10.56
C GLU A 168 -19.37 17.15 -9.82
N GLN A 169 -19.05 16.73 -8.58
CA GLN A 169 -20.00 15.97 -7.77
C GLN A 169 -21.27 16.78 -7.46
N LYS A 170 -21.13 18.08 -7.18
CA LYS A 170 -22.29 18.95 -6.95
C LYS A 170 -23.13 19.14 -8.21
N SER A 171 -22.51 19.41 -9.35
CA SER A 171 -23.23 19.56 -10.61
C SER A 171 -23.94 18.27 -11.04
N PHE A 172 -23.32 17.10 -10.79
CA PHE A 172 -23.95 15.82 -11.06
C PHE A 172 -25.20 15.60 -10.19
N LEU A 173 -25.10 15.89 -8.89
CA LEU A 173 -26.23 15.78 -7.95
C LEU A 173 -27.37 16.76 -8.29
N GLU A 174 -27.04 17.99 -8.64
CA GLU A 174 -28.03 19.00 -9.07
C GLU A 174 -28.76 18.53 -10.34
N ASN A 175 -28.03 18.04 -11.34
CA ASN A 175 -28.65 17.53 -12.58
C ASN A 175 -29.54 16.30 -12.34
N SER A 176 -29.13 15.36 -11.47
CA SER A 176 -29.96 14.19 -11.14
C SER A 176 -31.22 14.56 -10.36
N ASN A 177 -31.18 15.59 -9.52
CA ASN A 177 -32.38 16.06 -8.82
C ASN A 177 -33.32 16.78 -9.80
N SER A 178 -32.79 17.60 -10.70
CA SER A 178 -33.60 18.27 -11.72
C SER A 178 -34.29 17.29 -12.69
N GLN A 179 -33.65 16.16 -13.04
CA GLN A 179 -34.31 15.13 -13.86
C GLN A 179 -35.46 14.43 -13.12
N ASN A 180 -35.28 14.11 -11.84
CA ASN A 180 -36.34 13.50 -11.02
C ASN A 180 -37.53 14.46 -10.81
N ASP A 181 -37.27 15.76 -10.70
CA ASP A 181 -38.32 16.79 -10.56
C ASP A 181 -39.15 16.92 -11.85
N VAL A 182 -38.51 16.81 -13.03
CA VAL A 182 -39.20 16.83 -14.33
C VAL A 182 -40.02 15.56 -14.56
N GLU A 183 -39.50 14.39 -14.20
CA GLU A 183 -40.22 13.11 -14.31
C GLU A 183 -41.45 13.05 -13.41
N ASN A 184 -41.35 13.58 -12.18
CA ASN A 184 -42.49 13.70 -11.27
C ASN A 184 -43.57 14.68 -11.77
N GLN A 185 -43.19 15.77 -12.44
CA GLN A 185 -44.15 16.69 -13.05
C GLN A 185 -44.86 16.06 -14.26
N SER A 186 -44.15 15.29 -15.09
CA SER A 186 -44.78 14.58 -16.21
C SER A 186 -45.78 13.52 -15.77
N ASN A 187 -45.53 12.83 -14.64
CA ASN A 187 -46.44 11.81 -14.12
C ASN A 187 -47.70 12.40 -13.46
N GLN A 188 -47.62 13.62 -12.90
CA GLN A 188 -48.80 14.32 -12.36
C GLN A 188 -49.73 14.90 -13.44
N GLN A 189 -49.25 15.01 -14.68
CA GLN A 189 -50.01 15.61 -15.78
C GLN A 189 -50.86 14.60 -16.58
N ILE A 190 -50.71 13.30 -16.30
CA ILE A 190 -51.42 12.21 -17.00
C ILE A 190 -52.71 11.78 -16.26
N ASP A 191 -52.88 12.21 -15.00
CA ASP A 191 -54.08 11.93 -14.18
C ASP A 191 -55.12 13.07 -14.26
N ILE A 192 -55.68 13.36 -15.45
CA ILE A 192 -56.93 14.16 -15.62
C ILE A 192 -57.79 13.56 -16.73
#